data_AF-M6UP65-F1
#
_entry.id   AF-M6UP65-F1
#
_cell.length_a   1.000
_cell.length_b   1.000
_cell.length_c   1.000
_cell.angle_alpha   90.00
_cell.angle_beta   90.00
_cell.angle_gamma   90.00
#
_symmetry.space_group_name_H-M   'P 1'
#
loop_
_entity.id
_entity.type
_entity.pdbx_description
1 polymer ?
#
loop_
_entity_poly.entity_id
_entity_poly.type
_entity_poly.pdbx_seq_one_letter_code
_entity_poly.pdbx_strand_id
1 'polypeptide(L)'
;MVRIFLNLFVLITFISCITFPSTFYNPEEERPNKPIVNRKIMIKVFDDHREKGNENRGAFGLIPFFPYGENSKNIPEDTQFGLSTPIKYYLADAIKQELNSRYKFSKLNIVDGPIDTFDHFQIEGEINKYKCSEYAYFYGLSFFGIALWYLGLPMSSMNAKLI
;
A
#
# COMPACT_ATOMS: atom_id res chain seq x y z
N MET A 1 26.64 24.43 29.78
CA MET A 1 25.18 24.24 29.59
C MET A 1 24.73 24.56 28.15
N VAL A 2 25.00 25.76 27.63
CA VAL A 2 24.58 26.19 26.27
C VAL A 2 25.02 25.25 25.14
N ARG A 3 26.26 24.73 25.18
CA ARG A 3 26.76 23.73 24.20
C ARG A 3 25.97 22.42 24.18
N ILE A 4 25.45 21.98 25.32
CA ILE A 4 24.64 20.75 25.42
C ILE A 4 23.27 20.99 24.81
N PHE A 5 22.64 22.14 25.10
CA PHE A 5 21.37 22.53 24.49
C PHE A 5 21.48 22.73 22.97
N LEU A 6 22.59 23.30 22.48
CA LEU A 6 22.83 23.47 21.04
C LEU A 6 22.96 22.11 20.33
N ASN A 7 23.74 21.17 20.90
CA ASN A 7 23.88 19.83 20.34
C ASN A 7 22.57 19.03 20.39
N LEU A 8 21.79 19.17 21.45
CA LEU A 8 20.47 18.53 21.56
C LEU A 8 19.48 19.09 20.53
N PHE A 9 19.51 20.40 20.29
CA PHE A 9 18.67 21.05 19.29
C PHE A 9 19.01 20.61 17.86
N VAL A 10 20.31 20.52 17.54
CA VAL A 10 20.79 19.96 16.26
C VAL A 10 20.34 18.51 16.10
N LEU A 11 20.46 17.69 17.15
CA LEU A 11 20.01 16.29 17.12
C LEU A 11 18.50 16.16 16.85
N ILE A 12 17.66 17.00 17.47
CA ILE A 12 16.20 16.98 17.30
C ILE A 12 15.81 17.35 15.86
N THR A 13 16.53 18.25 15.19
CA THR A 13 16.22 18.62 13.80
C THR A 13 16.44 17.49 12.80
N PHE A 14 17.25 16.48 13.11
CA PHE A 14 17.46 15.31 12.25
C PHE A 14 16.46 14.17 12.48
N ILE A 15 15.65 14.21 13.54
CA ILE A 15 14.72 13.11 13.89
C ILE A 15 13.35 13.30 13.20
N SER A 16 13.06 14.49 12.65
CA SER A 16 11.70 14.89 12.25
C SER A 16 11.23 14.47 10.85
N CYS A 17 11.88 13.50 10.19
CA CYS A 17 11.44 13.01 8.88
C CYS A 17 11.08 11.51 8.93
N ILE A 18 10.00 11.19 9.62
CA ILE A 18 9.31 9.91 9.46
C ILE A 18 8.11 10.16 8.55
N THR A 19 8.27 9.88 7.26
CA THR A 19 7.16 9.87 6.31
C THR A 19 6.54 8.49 6.32
N PHE A 20 5.31 8.36 6.82
CA PHE A 20 4.54 7.13 6.63
C PHE A 20 4.01 7.13 5.19
N PRO A 21 4.43 6.18 4.33
CA PRO A 21 3.87 6.08 3.00
C PRO A 21 2.39 5.69 3.11
N SER A 22 1.51 6.60 2.72
CA SER A 22 0.10 6.31 2.52
C SER A 22 -0.16 6.27 1.02
N THR A 23 -0.55 5.10 0.52
CA THR A 23 -0.86 4.92 -0.90
C THR A 23 -2.31 5.35 -1.13
N PHE A 24 -2.53 6.65 -1.35
CA PHE A 24 -3.80 7.13 -1.88
C PHE A 24 -3.74 7.10 -3.41
N TYR A 25 -4.74 6.48 -4.03
CA TYR A 25 -4.90 6.58 -5.47
C TYR A 25 -5.26 8.04 -5.79
N ASN A 26 -4.50 8.65 -6.68
CA ASN A 26 -4.81 9.98 -7.19
C ASN A 26 -5.10 9.84 -8.68
N PRO A 27 -6.31 10.18 -9.14
CA PRO A 27 -6.62 10.12 -10.55
C PRO A 27 -5.75 11.13 -11.32
N GLU A 28 -5.45 10.77 -12.57
CA GLU A 28 -4.78 11.67 -13.50
C GLU A 28 -5.66 12.91 -13.77
N GLU A 29 -5.03 14.08 -13.98
CA GLU A 29 -5.65 15.42 -13.96
C GLU A 29 -7.14 15.46 -14.38
N GLU A 30 -7.98 16.00 -13.47
CA GLU A 30 -9.40 16.14 -13.73
C GLU A 30 -9.65 17.01 -14.97
N ARG A 31 -10.33 16.46 -15.97
CA ARG A 31 -10.73 17.24 -17.15
C ARG A 31 -11.85 18.21 -16.76
N PRO A 32 -11.71 19.53 -17.03
CA PRO A 32 -12.72 20.52 -16.64
C PRO A 32 -14.07 20.33 -17.37
N ASN A 33 -14.06 19.75 -18.57
CA ASN A 33 -15.26 19.41 -19.34
C ASN A 33 -15.44 17.88 -19.45
N LYS A 34 -15.96 17.29 -18.38
CA LYS A 34 -16.30 15.86 -18.33
C LYS A 34 -17.52 15.57 -19.22
N PRO A 35 -17.44 14.66 -20.21
CA PRO A 35 -18.60 14.27 -20.99
C PRO A 35 -19.63 13.55 -20.09
N ILE A 36 -20.91 13.89 -20.31
CA ILE A 36 -22.03 13.29 -19.59
C ILE A 36 -22.38 11.96 -20.25
N VAL A 37 -22.35 10.89 -19.47
CA VAL A 37 -22.70 9.55 -19.92
C VAL A 37 -23.98 9.13 -19.20
N ASN A 38 -25.09 9.06 -19.94
CA ASN A 38 -26.38 8.61 -19.42
C ASN A 38 -26.44 7.07 -19.29
N ARG A 39 -25.42 6.48 -18.67
CA ARG A 39 -25.32 5.06 -18.36
C ARG A 39 -25.08 4.90 -16.87
N LYS A 40 -25.61 3.81 -16.32
CA LYS A 40 -25.37 3.38 -14.94
C LYS A 40 -24.25 2.35 -14.98
N ILE A 41 -23.19 2.59 -14.20
CA ILE A 41 -22.06 1.68 -14.05
C ILE A 41 -22.07 1.13 -12.63
N MET A 42 -21.88 -0.18 -12.51
CA MET A 42 -21.63 -0.85 -11.24
C MET A 42 -20.26 -1.51 -11.26
N ILE A 43 -19.46 -1.21 -10.24
CA ILE A 43 -18.15 -1.79 -10.04
C ILE A 43 -18.33 -2.91 -9.02
N LYS A 44 -18.15 -4.16 -9.44
CA LYS A 44 -18.16 -5.28 -8.51
C LYS A 44 -16.84 -5.29 -7.76
N VAL A 45 -16.89 -5.57 -6.46
CA VAL A 45 -15.66 -5.84 -5.70
C VAL A 45 -14.98 -7.05 -6.31
N PHE A 46 -13.67 -6.92 -6.57
CA PHE A 46 -12.90 -7.94 -7.26
C PHE A 46 -12.88 -9.24 -6.46
N ASP A 47 -13.09 -10.36 -7.16
CA ASP A 47 -13.00 -11.69 -6.56
C ASP A 47 -11.53 -12.02 -6.26
N ASP A 48 -11.27 -12.50 -5.05
CA ASP A 48 -9.91 -12.71 -4.55
C ASP A 48 -9.50 -14.18 -4.70
N HIS A 49 -8.70 -14.46 -5.73
CA HIS A 49 -8.15 -15.78 -6.03
C HIS A 49 -6.67 -15.91 -5.65
N ARG A 50 -6.12 -14.97 -4.87
CA ARG A 50 -4.71 -15.00 -4.45
C ARG A 50 -4.39 -16.27 -3.66
N GLU A 51 -3.20 -16.80 -3.88
CA GLU A 51 -2.66 -17.88 -3.06
C GLU A 51 -2.58 -17.43 -1.60
N LYS A 52 -3.15 -18.24 -0.70
CA LYS A 52 -3.12 -17.98 0.73
C LYS A 52 -1.73 -18.27 1.28
N GLY A 53 -1.23 -17.37 2.11
CA GLY A 53 0.03 -17.54 2.82
C GLY A 53 1.01 -16.40 2.55
N ASN A 54 1.79 -16.08 3.59
CA ASN A 54 2.86 -15.11 3.55
C ASN A 54 4.17 -15.84 3.87
N GLU A 55 5.24 -15.54 3.12
CA GLU A 55 6.58 -16.03 3.42
C GLU A 55 7.30 -15.05 4.32
N ASN A 56 7.61 -15.46 5.55
CA ASN A 56 8.39 -14.67 6.49
C ASN A 56 9.83 -15.19 6.52
N ARG A 57 10.73 -14.47 5.86
CA ARG A 57 12.18 -14.70 5.91
C ARG A 57 12.91 -13.53 6.58
N GLY A 58 12.18 -12.65 7.27
CA GLY A 58 12.71 -11.46 7.93
C GLY A 58 13.71 -11.80 9.02
N ALA A 59 13.55 -12.96 9.67
CA ALA A 59 14.47 -13.46 10.67
C ALA A 59 15.90 -13.68 10.14
N PHE A 60 16.10 -13.92 8.84
CA PHE A 60 17.44 -14.04 8.27
C PHE A 60 18.23 -12.73 8.34
N GLY A 61 17.56 -11.58 8.43
CA GLY A 61 18.22 -10.30 8.68
C GLY A 61 18.92 -10.22 10.04
N LEU A 62 18.54 -11.07 11.00
CA LEU A 62 19.21 -11.18 12.29
C LEU A 62 20.47 -12.04 12.23
N ILE A 63 20.84 -12.62 11.08
CA ILE A 63 22.09 -13.37 10.94
C ILE A 63 23.23 -12.37 10.73
N PRO A 64 24.37 -12.49 11.43
CA PRO A 64 25.55 -11.66 11.17
C PRO A 64 25.96 -11.74 9.69
N PHE A 65 26.41 -10.62 9.14
CA PHE A 65 26.77 -10.46 7.72
C PHE A 65 25.62 -10.57 6.71
N PHE A 66 24.36 -10.79 7.14
CA PHE A 66 23.21 -10.62 6.26
C PHE A 66 22.81 -9.13 6.19
N PRO A 67 22.80 -8.52 5.00
CA PRO A 67 22.51 -7.09 4.88
C PRO A 67 21.07 -6.75 5.25
N TYR A 68 20.12 -7.66 4.98
CA TYR A 68 18.70 -7.49 5.25
C TYR A 68 17.97 -8.84 5.38
N GLY A 69 16.80 -8.83 5.99
CA GLY A 69 15.80 -9.90 5.94
C GLY A 69 14.65 -9.53 5.00
N GLU A 70 14.03 -10.52 4.36
CA GLU A 70 12.92 -10.30 3.41
C GLU A 70 11.63 -10.95 3.92
N ASN A 71 10.50 -10.26 3.82
CA ASN A 71 9.17 -10.84 4.02
C ASN A 71 8.38 -10.68 2.73
N SER A 72 7.94 -11.77 2.12
CA SER A 72 7.07 -11.74 0.94
C SER A 72 5.63 -11.99 1.37
N LYS A 73 4.76 -11.01 1.11
CA LYS A 73 3.34 -11.04 1.46
C LYS A 73 2.51 -11.12 0.18
N ASN A 74 1.68 -12.15 0.08
CA ASN A 74 0.69 -12.27 -0.99
C ASN A 74 -0.62 -11.58 -0.61
N ILE A 75 -0.93 -11.56 0.69
CA ILE A 75 -2.10 -10.92 1.27
C ILE A 75 -1.61 -9.97 2.38
N PRO A 76 -1.23 -8.72 2.05
CA PRO A 76 -0.67 -7.78 3.02
C PRO A 76 -1.67 -7.39 4.12
N GLU A 77 -2.97 -7.43 3.85
CA GLU A 77 -4.03 -7.16 4.82
C GLU A 77 -4.14 -8.23 5.93
N ASP A 78 -3.60 -9.43 5.71
CA ASP A 78 -3.62 -10.54 6.68
C ASP A 78 -2.46 -10.46 7.69
N THR A 79 -1.88 -9.27 7.89
CA THR A 79 -0.74 -9.08 8.79
C THR A 79 -1.05 -8.11 9.92
N GLN A 80 -0.40 -8.27 11.07
CA GLN A 80 -0.63 -7.43 12.27
C GLN A 80 -0.35 -5.93 12.04
N PHE A 81 0.44 -5.61 11.02
CA PHE A 81 0.75 -4.24 10.57
C PHE A 81 0.19 -3.95 9.16
N GLY A 82 -0.75 -4.77 8.70
CA GLY A 82 -1.29 -4.71 7.34
C GLY A 82 -2.14 -3.47 7.09
N LEU A 83 -2.36 -3.18 5.80
CA LEU A 83 -3.35 -2.22 5.34
C LEU A 83 -4.71 -2.60 5.96
N SER A 84 -5.31 -1.69 6.72
CA SER A 84 -6.59 -1.95 7.41
C SER A 84 -7.77 -2.20 6.46
N THR A 85 -7.62 -1.77 5.20
CA THR A 85 -8.62 -1.96 4.14
C THR A 85 -8.12 -3.02 3.15
N PRO A 86 -8.89 -4.10 2.89
CA PRO A 86 -8.52 -5.11 1.90
C PRO A 86 -8.30 -4.50 0.51
N ILE A 87 -7.31 -5.03 -0.21
CA ILE A 87 -6.91 -4.51 -1.53
C ILE A 87 -8.08 -4.52 -2.52
N LYS A 88 -8.96 -5.51 -2.43
CA LYS A 88 -10.16 -5.62 -3.29
C LYS A 88 -11.07 -4.38 -3.24
N TYR A 89 -11.21 -3.76 -2.07
CA TYR A 89 -12.01 -2.53 -1.91
C TYR A 89 -11.23 -1.30 -2.37
N TYR A 90 -9.92 -1.27 -2.11
CA TYR A 90 -9.04 -0.20 -2.59
C TYR A 90 -9.03 -0.12 -4.12
N LEU A 91 -8.95 -1.25 -4.82
CA LEU A 91 -8.97 -1.31 -6.28
C LEU A 91 -10.31 -0.84 -6.85
N ALA A 92 -11.42 -1.26 -6.24
CA ALA A 92 -12.76 -0.82 -6.64
C ALA A 92 -12.94 0.70 -6.45
N ASP A 93 -12.42 1.26 -5.35
CA ASP A 93 -12.46 2.70 -5.11
C ASP A 93 -11.54 3.47 -6.06
N ALA A 94 -10.33 2.98 -6.34
CA ALA A 94 -9.43 3.57 -7.32
C ALA A 94 -10.08 3.68 -8.71
N ILE A 95 -10.74 2.61 -9.17
CA ILE A 95 -11.48 2.61 -10.45
C ILE A 95 -12.64 3.60 -10.41
N LYS A 96 -13.37 3.64 -9.29
CA LYS A 96 -14.46 4.61 -9.11
C LYS A 96 -13.95 6.05 -9.21
N GLN A 97 -12.83 6.36 -8.57
CA GLN A 97 -12.21 7.68 -8.61
C GLN A 97 -11.74 8.02 -10.02
N GLU A 98 -11.12 7.08 -10.74
CA GLU A 98 -10.67 7.27 -12.12
C GLU A 98 -11.83 7.48 -13.10
N LEU A 99 -12.93 6.75 -12.93
CA LEU A 99 -14.12 6.92 -13.75
C LEU A 99 -14.81 8.26 -13.47
N ASN A 100 -14.88 8.68 -12.20
CA ASN A 100 -15.42 9.98 -11.80
C ASN A 100 -14.53 11.17 -12.21
N SER A 101 -13.22 10.98 -12.32
CA SER A 101 -12.30 12.03 -12.80
C SER A 101 -12.50 12.28 -14.30
N ARG A 102 -12.76 11.23 -15.09
CA ARG A 102 -12.88 11.33 -16.56
C ARG A 102 -14.30 11.62 -17.07
N TYR A 103 -15.33 11.11 -16.40
CA TYR A 103 -16.71 11.12 -16.91
C TYR A 103 -17.72 11.51 -15.82
N LYS A 104 -18.90 12.00 -16.25
CA LYS A 104 -20.06 12.18 -15.37
C LYS A 104 -21.11 11.12 -15.68
N PHE A 105 -21.14 10.07 -14.86
CA PHE A 105 -22.14 9.00 -14.98
C PHE A 105 -23.44 9.37 -14.24
N SER A 106 -24.57 8.82 -14.71
CA SER A 106 -25.86 8.96 -14.01
C SER A 106 -25.86 8.24 -12.65
N LYS A 107 -25.18 7.10 -12.56
CA LYS A 107 -24.98 6.35 -11.31
C LYS A 107 -23.67 5.56 -11.40
N LEU A 108 -22.80 5.69 -10.41
CA LEU A 108 -21.55 4.94 -10.28
C LEU A 108 -21.41 4.43 -8.86
N ASN A 109 -21.63 3.13 -8.66
CA ASN A 109 -21.63 2.50 -7.34
C ASN A 109 -20.71 1.28 -7.30
N ILE A 110 -20.17 1.00 -6.11
CA ILE A 110 -19.44 -0.24 -5.81
C ILE A 110 -20.44 -1.22 -5.17
N VAL A 111 -20.42 -2.48 -5.60
CA VAL A 111 -21.32 -3.54 -5.11
C VAL A 111 -20.50 -4.75 -4.67
N ASP A 112 -20.79 -5.24 -3.47
CA ASP A 112 -20.20 -6.47 -2.92
C ASP A 112 -21.30 -7.56 -2.92
N GLY A 113 -21.32 -8.40 -3.96
CA GLY A 113 -22.36 -9.42 -4.15
C GLY A 113 -22.85 -9.58 -5.61
N PRO A 114 -23.84 -10.46 -5.83
CA PRO A 114 -24.42 -10.68 -7.15
C PRO A 114 -25.16 -9.43 -7.66
N ILE A 115 -25.00 -9.14 -8.95
CA ILE A 115 -25.69 -8.03 -9.61
C ILE A 115 -26.90 -8.59 -10.37
N ASP A 116 -28.09 -8.34 -9.84
CA ASP A 116 -29.35 -8.88 -10.39
C ASP A 116 -29.85 -8.19 -11.67
N THR A 117 -29.18 -7.15 -12.18
CA THR A 117 -29.71 -6.31 -13.27
C THR A 117 -28.83 -6.27 -14.52
N PHE A 118 -29.41 -6.74 -15.64
CA PHE A 118 -28.85 -6.67 -17.01
C PHE A 118 -28.76 -5.24 -17.59
N ASP A 119 -29.36 -4.25 -16.93
CA ASP A 119 -29.54 -2.89 -17.45
C ASP A 119 -28.40 -1.93 -17.03
N HIS A 120 -27.32 -2.47 -16.48
CA HIS A 120 -26.16 -1.72 -15.99
C HIS A 120 -24.88 -2.24 -16.64
N PHE A 121 -23.96 -1.33 -16.96
CA PHE A 121 -22.61 -1.73 -17.34
C PHE A 121 -21.86 -2.18 -16.09
N GLN A 122 -21.32 -3.39 -16.13
CA GLN A 122 -20.66 -4.02 -15.00
C GLN A 122 -19.15 -4.06 -15.25
N ILE A 123 -18.37 -3.67 -14.24
CA ILE A 123 -16.93 -3.88 -14.22
C ILE A 123 -16.66 -4.98 -13.20
N GLU A 124 -16.19 -6.11 -13.71
CA GLU A 124 -15.82 -7.28 -12.93
C GLU A 124 -14.36 -7.64 -13.20
N GLY A 125 -13.72 -8.27 -12.23
CA GLY A 125 -12.37 -8.76 -12.38
C GLY A 125 -11.95 -9.60 -11.19
N GLU A 126 -10.83 -10.27 -11.37
CA GLU A 126 -10.28 -11.20 -10.38
C GLU A 126 -8.86 -10.76 -10.00
N ILE A 127 -8.55 -10.81 -8.72
CA ILE A 127 -7.19 -10.61 -8.21
C ILE A 127 -6.53 -11.98 -8.15
N ASN A 128 -5.73 -12.30 -9.17
CA ASN A 128 -5.02 -13.57 -9.27
C ASN A 128 -3.75 -13.58 -8.42
N LYS A 129 -2.99 -12.48 -8.45
CA LYS A 129 -1.68 -12.38 -7.83
C LYS A 129 -1.46 -10.98 -7.27
N TYR A 130 -0.76 -10.93 -6.15
CA TYR A 130 -0.28 -9.71 -5.53
C TYR A 130 1.00 -10.08 -4.78
N LYS A 131 2.05 -9.26 -4.89
CA LYS A 131 3.29 -9.49 -4.17
C LYS A 131 3.80 -8.21 -3.53
N CYS A 132 3.87 -8.20 -2.20
CA CYS A 132 4.55 -7.16 -1.45
C CYS A 132 5.78 -7.76 -0.79
N SER A 133 6.97 -7.27 -1.16
CA SER A 133 8.22 -7.61 -0.50
C SER A 133 8.58 -6.51 0.48
N GLU A 134 8.74 -6.87 1.75
CA GLU A 134 9.25 -5.98 2.79
C GLU A 134 10.68 -6.39 3.12
N TYR A 135 11.59 -5.43 3.10
CA TYR A 135 12.99 -5.61 3.43
C TYR A 135 13.26 -4.95 4.78
N ALA A 136 13.75 -5.71 5.75
CA ALA A 136 14.20 -5.19 7.04
C ALA A 136 15.72 -5.11 7.04
N TYR A 137 16.28 -3.91 7.22
CA TYR A 137 17.72 -3.68 7.13
C TYR A 137 18.36 -3.78 8.50
N PHE A 138 19.36 -4.66 8.60
CA PHE A 138 20.18 -4.83 9.80
C PHE A 138 21.66 -4.57 9.52
N TYR A 139 22.00 -4.14 8.31
CA TYR A 139 23.35 -3.67 7.93
C TYR A 139 24.45 -4.72 8.13
N GLY A 140 24.12 -6.01 8.12
CA GLY A 140 25.07 -7.08 8.47
C GLY A 140 25.45 -7.13 9.94
N LEU A 141 24.87 -6.26 10.77
CA LEU A 141 25.13 -6.15 12.21
C LEU A 141 24.16 -6.98 13.06
N SER A 142 23.31 -7.81 12.43
CA SER A 142 22.36 -8.66 13.15
C SER A 142 21.48 -7.81 14.09
N PHE A 143 21.27 -8.24 15.33
CA PHE A 143 20.53 -7.51 16.36
C PHE A 143 21.07 -6.10 16.61
N PHE A 144 22.39 -5.88 16.50
CA PHE A 144 22.99 -4.56 16.67
C PHE A 144 22.67 -3.59 15.53
N GLY A 145 22.23 -4.11 14.37
CA GLY A 145 21.74 -3.31 13.26
C GLY A 145 20.51 -2.49 13.59
N ILE A 146 19.67 -2.95 14.53
CA ILE A 146 18.48 -2.20 14.98
C ILE A 146 18.90 -0.89 15.65
N ALA A 147 20.04 -0.87 16.34
CA ALA A 147 20.52 0.33 17.03
C ALA A 147 20.84 1.47 16.05
N LEU A 148 21.16 1.15 14.79
CA LEU A 148 21.43 2.14 13.74
C LEU A 148 20.18 2.94 13.35
N TRP A 149 18.98 2.42 13.61
CA TRP A 149 17.75 3.18 13.43
C TRP A 149 17.69 4.42 14.33
N TYR A 150 18.22 4.34 15.56
CA TYR A 150 18.34 5.51 16.44
C TYR A 150 19.29 6.59 15.89
N LEU A 151 20.15 6.23 14.92
CA LEU A 151 21.02 7.15 14.20
C LEU A 151 20.39 7.66 12.89
N GLY A 152 19.11 7.37 12.65
CA GLY A 152 18.38 7.82 11.45
C GLY A 152 18.61 6.97 10.20
N LEU A 153 19.26 5.81 10.33
CA LEU A 153 19.40 4.88 9.21
C LEU A 153 18.09 4.11 8.95
N PRO A 154 17.75 3.81 7.68
CA PRO A 154 16.49 3.14 7.36
C PRO A 154 16.39 1.76 8.02
N MET A 155 15.33 1.53 8.80
CA MET A 155 15.10 0.24 9.46
C MET A 155 14.41 -0.77 8.54
N SER A 156 13.56 -0.30 7.62
CA SER A 156 12.87 -1.14 6.65
C SER A 156 12.52 -0.37 5.37
N SER A 157 12.26 -1.10 4.30
CA SER A 157 11.71 -0.59 3.05
C SER A 157 10.65 -1.58 2.56
N MET A 158 9.56 -1.04 2.01
CA MET A 158 8.46 -1.83 1.47
C MET A 158 8.41 -1.61 -0.04
N ASN A 159 8.36 -2.70 -0.80
CA ASN A 159 8.17 -2.66 -2.25
C ASN A 159 6.96 -3.51 -2.61
N ALA A 160 5.88 -2.85 -3.02
CA ALA A 160 4.67 -3.50 -3.49
C ALA A 160 4.68 -3.56 -5.03
N LYS A 161 4.44 -4.74 -5.58
CA LYS A 161 4.28 -4.95 -7.02
C LYS A 161 3.07 -5.83 -7.29
N LEU A 162 2.14 -5.31 -8.10
CA LEU A 162 1.13 -6.14 -8.76
C LEU A 162 1.80 -6.87 -9.93
N ILE A 163 1.72 -8.20 -9.92
CA ILE A 163 2.29 -9.11 -10.93
C ILE A 163 1.15 -9.89 -11.57
#